data_AF-A0A3N5VYV8-F1
#
_entry.id   AF-A0A3N5VYV8-F1
#
_cell.length_a   1.000
_cell.length_b   1.000
_cell.length_c   1.000
_cell.angle_alpha   90.00
_cell.angle_beta   90.00
_cell.angle_gamma   90.00
#
_symmetry.space_group_name_H-M   'P 1'
#
loop_
_entity.id
_entity.type
_entity.pdbx_description
1 polymer ?
#
loop_
_entity_poly.entity_id
_entity_poly.type
_entity_poly.pdbx_seq_one_letter_code
_entity_poly.pdbx_strand_id
1 'polypeptide(L)'
;MSERARATAEGTAGYAERFGGKTAPSHFRKLAGLTVGSIGFGTYLGRHEDDVDAAYEKALIAALRLGCNHIDTAINYRCMRSEKAVGRALAKLFEDGLFSREEIVVATKGGYIPFDGEPPANIRAFIRSSYIDPGIVEEEGLVGGCHAMTPRFLEKQITKSLDNLRLDTIDLYYLHNPEVHRAVLPKSVFLDRMKRAFAFLEEETARGRIARYGVSSWEAFRAEPSSPVYLSIEELVDLASRTGGKGHHFAAIQFPFNAVMMEAYALVSQEIGGESVSAVDAAGRFGISVTA
;
A
#
# COMPACT_ATOMS: atom_id res chain seq x y z
N MET A 1 -23.43 -12.55 7.05
CA MET A 1 -22.22 -11.88 7.58
C MET A 1 -22.50 -10.39 7.50
N SER A 2 -22.34 -9.63 8.59
CA SER A 2 -22.46 -8.17 8.50
C SER A 2 -21.36 -7.67 7.56
N GLU A 3 -21.70 -6.75 6.67
CA GLU A 3 -20.73 -6.14 5.76
C GLU A 3 -19.70 -5.37 6.60
N ARG A 4 -18.40 -5.63 6.37
CA ARG A 4 -17.31 -4.96 7.10
C ARG A 4 -17.22 -3.51 6.62
N ALA A 5 -17.07 -2.57 7.54
CA ALA A 5 -17.01 -1.15 7.20
C ALA A 5 -15.71 -0.82 6.44
N ARG A 6 -15.85 -0.18 5.26
CA ARG A 6 -14.75 0.21 4.37
C ARG A 6 -15.14 1.42 3.51
N ALA A 7 -14.20 2.01 2.79
CA ALA A 7 -14.50 3.07 1.84
C ALA A 7 -15.43 2.57 0.72
N THR A 8 -16.42 3.37 0.34
CA THR A 8 -17.36 3.05 -0.75
C THR A 8 -17.30 4.11 -1.84
N ALA A 9 -17.78 3.77 -3.04
CA ALA A 9 -17.84 4.72 -4.14
C ALA A 9 -18.78 5.89 -3.80
N GLU A 10 -19.90 5.57 -3.15
CA GLU A 10 -20.92 6.51 -2.69
C GLU A 10 -20.37 7.41 -1.58
N GLY A 11 -19.75 6.84 -0.55
CA GLY A 11 -19.18 7.60 0.57
C GLY A 11 -18.08 8.55 0.10
N THR A 12 -17.11 8.04 -0.67
CA THR A 12 -16.02 8.86 -1.20
C THR A 12 -16.49 9.94 -2.18
N ALA A 13 -17.55 9.70 -2.95
CA ALA A 13 -18.18 10.73 -3.78
C ALA A 13 -18.90 11.80 -2.93
N GLY A 14 -19.68 11.41 -1.92
CA GLY A 14 -20.34 12.34 -1.00
C GLY A 14 -19.34 13.20 -0.23
N TYR A 15 -18.18 12.64 0.15
CA TYR A 15 -17.06 13.41 0.69
C TYR A 15 -16.63 14.50 -0.31
N ALA A 16 -16.36 14.15 -1.56
CA ALA A 16 -15.93 15.11 -2.58
C ALA A 16 -16.96 16.23 -2.83
N GLU A 17 -18.25 15.90 -2.88
CA GLU A 17 -19.35 16.85 -3.05
C GLU A 17 -19.39 17.90 -1.92
N ARG A 18 -19.15 17.49 -0.67
CA ARG A 18 -19.09 18.38 0.51
C ARG A 18 -17.96 19.43 0.45
N PHE A 19 -16.95 19.18 -0.39
CA PHE A 19 -15.85 20.10 -0.68
C PHE A 19 -16.02 20.85 -2.01
N GLY A 20 -17.14 20.66 -2.73
CA GLY A 20 -17.48 21.42 -3.92
C GLY A 20 -17.40 22.94 -3.69
N GLY A 21 -16.69 23.64 -4.58
CA GLY A 21 -16.46 25.09 -4.48
C GLY A 21 -15.44 25.53 -3.43
N LYS A 22 -14.89 24.61 -2.62
CA LYS A 22 -13.83 24.89 -1.62
C LYS A 22 -12.44 24.43 -2.07
N THR A 23 -12.39 23.57 -3.08
CA THR A 23 -11.15 23.03 -3.66
C THR A 23 -11.05 23.37 -5.15
N ALA A 24 -9.87 23.20 -5.74
CA ALA A 24 -9.70 23.34 -7.18
C ALA A 24 -10.61 22.35 -7.94
N PRO A 25 -11.09 22.69 -9.16
CA PRO A 25 -12.00 21.83 -9.92
C PRO A 25 -11.47 20.41 -10.21
N SER A 26 -10.15 20.24 -10.37
CA SER A 26 -9.49 18.95 -10.64
C SER A 26 -8.93 18.28 -9.39
N HIS A 27 -9.33 18.74 -8.19
CA HIS A 27 -8.81 18.22 -6.94
C HIS A 27 -9.25 16.79 -6.69
N PHE A 28 -10.49 16.39 -6.99
CA PHE A 28 -10.93 15.01 -6.77
C PHE A 28 -10.74 14.16 -8.03
N ARG A 29 -10.16 12.96 -7.85
CA ARG A 29 -9.78 12.01 -8.91
C ARG A 29 -10.22 10.59 -8.55
N LYS A 30 -10.10 9.65 -9.50
CA LYS A 30 -10.38 8.24 -9.26
C LYS A 30 -9.12 7.49 -8.83
N LEU A 31 -9.24 6.70 -7.76
CA LEU A 31 -8.24 5.75 -7.29
C LEU A 31 -8.93 4.42 -7.01
N ALA A 32 -8.63 3.41 -7.83
CA ALA A 32 -9.15 2.05 -7.69
C ALA A 32 -10.70 1.98 -7.56
N GLY A 33 -11.41 2.85 -8.29
CA GLY A 33 -12.87 2.97 -8.29
C GLY A 33 -13.45 3.94 -7.25
N LEU A 34 -12.62 4.47 -6.34
CA LEU A 34 -13.00 5.42 -5.29
C LEU A 34 -12.68 6.86 -5.69
N THR A 35 -13.38 7.84 -5.10
CA THR A 35 -13.12 9.27 -5.34
C THR A 35 -12.19 9.83 -4.26
N VAL A 36 -10.96 10.19 -4.62
CA VAL A 36 -9.96 10.68 -3.67
C VAL A 36 -9.45 12.07 -4.01
N GLY A 37 -9.01 12.82 -3.00
CA GLY A 37 -8.26 14.07 -3.21
C GLY A 37 -6.97 13.82 -4.01
N SER A 38 -6.58 14.79 -4.83
CA SER A 38 -5.37 14.76 -5.67
C SER A 38 -4.08 14.85 -4.86
N ILE A 39 -4.23 15.16 -3.56
CA ILE A 39 -3.19 15.16 -2.55
C ILE A 39 -3.65 14.17 -1.46
N GLY A 40 -2.82 13.17 -1.19
CA GLY A 40 -2.98 12.24 -0.07
C GLY A 40 -2.18 12.66 1.16
N PHE A 41 -2.39 11.94 2.27
CA PHE A 41 -1.67 12.13 3.53
C PHE A 41 -0.74 10.94 3.80
N GLY A 42 0.55 11.11 3.54
CA GLY A 42 1.59 10.09 3.79
C GLY A 42 2.17 10.16 5.21
N THR A 43 2.61 9.01 5.75
CA THR A 43 3.00 8.88 7.17
C THR A 43 4.35 8.22 7.44
N TYR A 44 5.30 8.34 6.51
CA TYR A 44 6.55 7.59 6.56
C TYR A 44 7.55 8.05 7.64
N LEU A 45 7.84 9.35 7.72
CA LEU A 45 9.03 9.86 8.42
C LEU A 45 8.74 10.43 9.81
N GLY A 46 9.76 10.52 10.65
CA GLY A 46 9.68 11.17 11.96
C GLY A 46 10.27 10.32 13.09
N ARG A 47 10.50 10.95 14.25
CA ARG A 47 11.07 10.27 15.43
C ARG A 47 10.05 9.33 16.09
N HIS A 48 10.51 8.44 16.96
CA HIS A 48 9.68 7.44 17.64
C HIS A 48 9.08 7.95 18.96
N GLU A 49 8.54 9.17 18.96
CA GLU A 49 8.13 9.89 20.17
C GLU A 49 6.61 10.17 20.19
N ASP A 50 6.05 10.30 21.39
CA ASP A 50 4.60 10.50 21.60
C ASP A 50 4.11 11.86 21.09
N ASP A 51 4.94 12.91 21.19
CA ASP A 51 4.63 14.25 20.68
C ASP A 51 4.54 14.26 19.14
N VAL A 52 5.41 13.51 18.46
CA VAL A 52 5.36 13.32 17.01
C VAL A 52 4.10 12.55 16.61
N ASP A 53 3.70 11.54 17.37
CA ASP A 53 2.43 10.83 17.13
C ASP A 53 1.21 11.76 17.26
N ALA A 54 1.17 12.59 18.31
CA ALA A 54 0.10 13.57 18.50
C ALA A 54 0.08 14.61 17.37
N ALA A 55 1.24 15.02 16.86
CA ALA A 55 1.35 15.90 15.70
C ALA A 55 0.79 15.23 14.42
N TYR A 56 1.07 13.95 14.21
CA TYR A 56 0.49 13.16 13.11
C TYR A 56 -1.03 13.10 13.19
N GLU A 57 -1.59 12.82 14.36
CA GLU A 57 -3.05 12.80 14.57
C GLU A 57 -3.70 14.13 14.24
N LYS A 58 -3.12 15.24 14.75
CA LYS A 58 -3.61 16.60 14.47
C LYS A 58 -3.52 16.95 12.99
N ALA A 59 -2.40 16.62 12.34
CA ALA A 59 -2.19 16.90 10.93
C ALA A 59 -3.15 16.11 10.04
N LEU A 60 -3.40 14.84 10.36
CA LEU A 60 -4.36 14.00 9.64
C LEU A 60 -5.79 14.57 9.74
N ILE A 61 -6.23 14.95 10.95
CA ILE A 61 -7.54 15.58 11.15
C ILE A 61 -7.67 16.86 10.31
N ALA A 62 -6.61 17.68 10.26
CA ALA A 62 -6.60 18.88 9.44
C ALA A 62 -6.67 18.54 7.94
N ALA A 63 -5.91 17.55 7.47
CA ALA A 63 -5.91 17.13 6.06
C ALA A 63 -7.29 16.64 5.60
N LEU A 64 -7.98 15.84 6.42
CA LEU A 64 -9.35 15.39 6.15
C LEU A 64 -10.34 16.57 6.12
N ARG A 65 -10.17 17.57 6.99
CA ARG A 65 -10.98 18.79 6.94
C ARG A 65 -10.69 19.70 5.74
N LEU A 66 -9.64 19.41 4.98
CA LEU A 66 -9.21 20.16 3.79
C LEU A 66 -9.43 19.36 2.49
N GLY A 67 -10.16 18.25 2.52
CA GLY A 67 -10.47 17.49 1.31
C GLY A 67 -9.41 16.44 0.93
N CYS A 68 -8.57 16.00 1.87
CA CYS A 68 -7.58 14.93 1.65
C CYS A 68 -8.05 13.61 2.28
N ASN A 69 -8.88 12.84 1.58
CA ASN A 69 -9.44 11.56 2.08
C ASN A 69 -8.65 10.30 1.68
N HIS A 70 -7.43 10.44 1.17
CA HIS A 70 -6.54 9.30 0.93
C HIS A 70 -5.38 9.33 1.93
N ILE A 71 -5.29 8.30 2.77
CA ILE A 71 -4.26 8.15 3.80
C ILE A 71 -3.35 7.01 3.38
N ASP A 72 -2.05 7.26 3.38
CA ASP A 72 -1.02 6.27 3.05
C ASP A 72 -0.09 6.04 4.25
N THR A 73 0.04 4.78 4.63
CA THR A 73 0.91 4.33 5.72
C THR A 73 1.58 3.00 5.37
N ALA A 74 2.34 2.42 6.28
CA ALA A 74 2.87 1.06 6.17
C ALA A 74 3.15 0.52 7.58
N ILE A 75 3.07 -0.80 7.74
CA ILE A 75 3.27 -1.44 9.05
C ILE A 75 4.64 -1.14 9.67
N ASN A 76 5.68 -0.96 8.85
CA ASN A 76 7.03 -0.68 9.33
C ASN A 76 7.30 0.81 9.59
N TYR A 77 6.39 1.72 9.21
CA TYR A 77 6.61 3.15 9.40
C TYR A 77 6.66 3.51 10.87
N ARG A 78 7.78 4.14 11.25
CA ARG A 78 8.08 4.57 12.62
C ARG A 78 7.81 3.47 13.65
N CYS A 79 8.24 2.23 13.38
CA CYS A 79 8.01 1.09 14.28
C CYS A 79 6.51 0.90 14.63
N MET A 80 5.65 0.79 13.62
CA MET A 80 4.18 0.73 13.72
C MET A 80 3.49 1.97 14.30
N ARG A 81 4.23 3.00 14.75
CA ARG A 81 3.61 4.17 15.38
C ARG A 81 2.73 4.95 14.43
N SER A 82 3.08 5.02 13.14
CA SER A 82 2.29 5.70 12.12
C SER A 82 0.90 5.10 11.97
N GLU A 83 0.78 3.77 11.81
CA GLU A 83 -0.52 3.10 11.74
C GLU A 83 -1.35 3.32 13.02
N LYS A 84 -0.71 3.23 14.19
CA LYS A 84 -1.39 3.45 15.48
C LYS A 84 -1.91 4.89 15.63
N ALA A 85 -1.13 5.88 15.20
CA ALA A 85 -1.55 7.28 15.21
C ALA A 85 -2.72 7.52 14.24
N VAL A 86 -2.65 6.97 13.03
CA VAL A 86 -3.76 7.00 12.06
C VAL A 86 -5.02 6.36 12.67
N GLY A 87 -4.89 5.17 13.27
CA GLY A 87 -6.02 4.46 13.87
C GLY A 87 -6.67 5.21 15.04
N ARG A 88 -5.87 5.88 15.90
CA ARG A 88 -6.40 6.74 16.97
C ARG A 88 -7.15 7.95 16.42
N ALA A 89 -6.59 8.63 15.42
CA ALA A 89 -7.22 9.79 14.79
C ALA A 89 -8.54 9.42 14.10
N LEU A 90 -8.57 8.33 13.33
CA LEU A 90 -9.78 7.85 12.65
C LEU A 90 -10.86 7.43 13.63
N ALA A 91 -10.50 6.63 14.65
CA ALA A 91 -11.46 6.21 15.68
C ALA A 91 -12.13 7.43 16.35
N LYS A 92 -11.34 8.45 16.70
CA LYS A 92 -11.87 9.70 17.26
C LYS A 92 -12.79 10.43 16.29
N LEU A 93 -12.42 10.56 15.02
CA LEU A 93 -13.24 11.26 14.01
C LEU A 93 -14.58 10.55 13.76
N PHE A 94 -14.60 9.23 13.83
CA PHE A 94 -15.82 8.42 13.67
C PHE A 94 -16.70 8.50 14.93
N GLU A 95 -16.10 8.43 16.12
CA GLU A 95 -16.81 8.60 17.40
C GLU A 95 -17.44 10.01 17.51
N ASP A 96 -16.72 11.05 17.08
CA ASP A 96 -17.21 12.43 17.04
C ASP A 96 -18.24 12.68 15.93
N GLY A 97 -18.52 11.70 15.06
CA GLY A 97 -19.47 11.80 13.95
C GLY A 97 -19.05 12.80 12.86
N LEU A 98 -17.76 13.15 12.78
CA LEU A 98 -17.26 14.16 11.83
C LEU A 98 -17.12 13.59 10.41
N PHE A 99 -16.74 12.32 10.31
CA PHE A 99 -16.61 11.56 9.07
C PHE A 99 -17.13 10.15 9.31
N SER A 100 -17.48 9.46 8.22
CA SER A 100 -17.79 8.04 8.24
C SER A 100 -16.66 7.21 7.63
N ARG A 101 -16.62 5.91 7.95
CA ARG A 101 -15.57 5.01 7.43
C ARG A 101 -15.61 4.91 5.91
N GLU A 102 -16.79 5.03 5.33
CA GLU A 102 -17.13 4.95 3.92
C GLU A 102 -16.50 6.09 3.09
N GLU A 103 -16.10 7.18 3.74
CA GLU A 103 -15.60 8.40 3.09
C GLU A 103 -14.07 8.45 2.94
N ILE A 104 -13.35 7.65 3.73
CA ILE A 104 -11.90 7.76 3.89
C ILE A 104 -11.22 6.52 3.31
N VAL A 105 -10.30 6.71 2.38
CA VAL A 105 -9.52 5.65 1.75
C VAL A 105 -8.20 5.47 2.49
N VAL A 106 -8.02 4.31 3.14
CA VAL A 106 -6.81 3.97 3.89
C VAL A 106 -5.99 2.92 3.13
N ALA A 107 -4.76 3.29 2.78
CA ALA A 107 -3.76 2.39 2.24
C ALA A 107 -2.69 2.06 3.27
N THR A 108 -2.29 0.79 3.34
CA THR A 108 -1.09 0.36 4.08
C THR A 108 -0.27 -0.61 3.22
N LYS A 109 0.92 -0.98 3.70
CA LYS A 109 1.86 -1.81 2.95
C LYS A 109 2.50 -2.84 3.86
N GLY A 110 2.80 -4.00 3.28
CA GLY A 110 3.58 -5.05 3.92
C GLY A 110 4.69 -5.59 3.02
N GLY A 111 5.70 -6.17 3.64
CA GLY A 111 6.93 -6.60 2.99
C GLY A 111 8.12 -6.50 3.95
N TYR A 112 8.35 -5.31 4.51
CA TYR A 112 9.40 -5.10 5.50
C TYR A 112 9.01 -5.58 6.89
N ILE A 113 9.96 -6.14 7.63
CA ILE A 113 9.80 -6.48 9.05
C ILE A 113 9.56 -5.20 9.85
N PRO A 114 8.41 -5.08 10.54
CA PRO A 114 8.14 -3.95 11.43
C PRO A 114 8.73 -4.18 12.82
N PHE A 115 8.99 -3.08 13.52
CA PHE A 115 9.25 -3.08 14.96
C PHE A 115 8.05 -2.47 15.69
N ASP A 116 8.00 -2.58 17.03
CA ASP A 116 6.88 -2.07 17.82
C ASP A 116 7.36 -0.94 18.76
N GLY A 117 6.97 0.29 18.44
CA GLY A 117 7.29 1.49 19.22
C GLY A 117 8.66 2.06 18.89
N GLU A 118 9.72 1.27 19.05
CA GLU A 118 11.10 1.68 18.80
C GLU A 118 11.96 0.54 18.23
N PRO A 119 13.12 0.85 17.60
CA PRO A 119 14.04 -0.19 17.15
C PRO A 119 14.57 -1.02 18.33
N PRO A 120 14.61 -2.35 18.22
CA PRO A 120 15.14 -3.20 19.28
C PRO A 120 16.67 -3.05 19.41
N ALA A 121 17.19 -3.20 20.63
CA ALA A 121 18.64 -3.14 20.89
C ALA A 121 19.44 -4.18 20.08
N ASN A 122 18.86 -5.35 19.81
CA ASN A 122 19.43 -6.37 18.93
C ASN A 122 18.42 -6.83 17.88
N ILE A 123 18.52 -6.25 16.69
CA ILE A 123 17.63 -6.53 15.56
C ILE A 123 17.66 -8.00 15.15
N ARG A 124 18.83 -8.64 15.09
CA ARG A 124 18.92 -10.05 14.65
C ARG A 124 18.21 -10.99 15.63
N ALA A 125 18.45 -10.79 16.93
CA ALA A 125 17.79 -11.57 17.98
C ALA A 125 16.28 -11.35 17.99
N PHE A 126 15.84 -10.11 17.79
CA PHE A 126 14.42 -9.77 17.66
C PHE A 126 13.78 -10.48 16.46
N ILE A 127 14.39 -10.40 15.27
CA ILE A 127 13.86 -11.04 14.06
C ILE A 127 13.75 -12.55 14.25
N ARG A 128 14.80 -13.17 14.80
CA ARG A 128 14.81 -14.60 15.05
C ARG A 128 13.66 -15.02 15.97
N SER A 129 13.60 -14.44 17.17
CA SER A 129 12.59 -14.79 18.17
C SER A 129 11.16 -14.43 17.77
N SER A 130 10.96 -13.35 17.01
CA SER A 130 9.62 -12.84 16.68
C SER A 130 9.06 -13.38 15.36
N TYR A 131 9.92 -13.80 14.42
CA TYR A 131 9.49 -14.19 13.08
C TYR A 131 10.01 -15.57 12.63
N ILE A 132 11.24 -15.94 12.95
CA ILE A 132 11.85 -17.20 12.47
C ILE A 132 11.47 -18.36 13.40
N ASP A 133 11.79 -18.28 14.69
CA ASP A 133 11.52 -19.36 15.65
C ASP A 133 10.02 -19.74 15.73
N PRO A 134 9.06 -18.80 15.62
CA PRO A 134 7.63 -19.14 15.55
C PRO A 134 7.16 -19.66 14.17
N GLY A 135 8.06 -19.71 13.18
CA GLY A 135 7.80 -20.16 11.80
C GLY A 135 6.99 -19.17 10.96
N ILE A 136 6.93 -17.89 11.32
CA ILE A 136 6.18 -16.89 10.53
C ILE A 136 6.90 -16.62 9.20
N VAL A 137 8.23 -16.61 9.24
CA VAL A 137 9.11 -16.45 8.08
C VAL A 137 10.17 -17.55 8.12
N GLU A 138 10.23 -18.38 7.09
CA GLU A 138 11.35 -19.30 6.86
C GLU A 138 12.62 -18.52 6.50
N GLU A 139 13.80 -19.01 6.85
CA GLU A 139 15.06 -18.29 6.59
C GLU A 139 15.24 -17.95 5.10
N GLU A 140 14.87 -18.85 4.19
CA GLU A 140 14.94 -18.63 2.74
C GLU A 140 13.89 -17.62 2.24
N GLY A 141 12.83 -17.42 3.02
CA GLY A 141 11.79 -16.42 2.78
C GLY A 141 12.26 -15.00 3.06
N LEU A 142 13.26 -14.83 3.94
CA LEU A 142 13.78 -13.55 4.40
C LEU A 142 14.92 -13.04 3.50
N VAL A 143 14.65 -11.98 2.74
CA VAL A 143 15.65 -11.31 1.90
C VAL A 143 16.22 -10.09 2.62
N GLY A 144 17.54 -9.91 2.53
CA GLY A 144 18.26 -8.77 3.12
C GLY A 144 18.19 -8.73 4.66
N GLY A 145 17.70 -9.77 5.31
CA GLY A 145 17.45 -9.79 6.75
C GLY A 145 16.32 -8.85 7.20
N CYS A 146 15.48 -8.34 6.28
CA CYS A 146 14.46 -7.35 6.63
C CYS A 146 13.19 -7.41 5.79
N HIS A 147 13.12 -8.26 4.76
CA HIS A 147 11.98 -8.28 3.84
C HIS A 147 11.48 -9.71 3.54
N ALA A 148 10.17 -9.91 3.58
CA ALA A 148 9.52 -11.16 3.21
C ALA A 148 8.13 -10.88 2.59
N MET A 149 7.65 -11.80 1.76
CA MET A 149 6.32 -11.72 1.12
C MET A 149 5.62 -13.07 1.07
N THR A 150 5.93 -13.97 2.02
CA THR A 150 5.23 -15.25 2.13
C THR A 150 3.80 -15.04 2.64
N PRO A 151 2.83 -15.88 2.26
CA PRO A 151 1.44 -15.76 2.73
C PRO A 151 1.30 -15.65 4.26
N ARG A 152 1.98 -16.52 5.02
CA ARG A 152 1.95 -16.51 6.49
C ARG A 152 2.50 -15.21 7.09
N PHE A 153 3.53 -14.62 6.49
CA PHE A 153 4.07 -13.34 6.91
C PHE A 153 3.08 -12.20 6.60
N LEU A 154 2.55 -12.15 5.39
CA LEU A 154 1.57 -11.15 4.98
C LEU A 154 0.28 -11.23 5.80
N GLU A 155 -0.19 -12.43 6.15
CA GLU A 155 -1.32 -12.63 7.07
C GLU A 155 -1.07 -11.99 8.43
N LYS A 156 0.12 -12.20 9.00
CA LYS A 156 0.51 -11.57 10.27
C LYS A 156 0.54 -10.05 10.16
N GLN A 157 1.03 -9.53 9.04
CA GLN A 157 1.10 -8.08 8.79
C GLN A 157 -0.29 -7.47 8.61
N ILE A 158 -1.13 -8.02 7.74
CA ILE A 158 -2.51 -7.55 7.54
C ILE A 158 -3.27 -7.55 8.86
N THR A 159 -3.12 -8.61 9.68
CA THR A 159 -3.73 -8.67 11.01
C THR A 159 -3.29 -7.54 11.90
N LYS A 160 -1.97 -7.33 12.02
CA LYS A 160 -1.43 -6.28 12.88
C LYS A 160 -1.76 -4.88 12.36
N SER A 161 -1.79 -4.67 11.05
CA SER A 161 -2.20 -3.40 10.43
C SER A 161 -3.66 -3.08 10.71
N LEU A 162 -4.57 -4.03 10.55
CA LEU A 162 -5.99 -3.86 10.90
C LEU A 162 -6.15 -3.49 12.38
N ASP A 163 -5.43 -4.15 13.28
CA ASP A 163 -5.44 -3.84 14.72
C ASP A 163 -4.89 -2.43 15.01
N ASN A 164 -3.74 -2.07 14.43
CA ASN A 164 -3.12 -0.77 14.63
C ASN A 164 -4.02 0.37 14.11
N LEU A 165 -4.62 0.18 12.93
CA LEU A 165 -5.50 1.13 12.28
C LEU A 165 -6.92 1.14 12.87
N ARG A 166 -7.27 0.12 13.66
CA ARG A 166 -8.63 -0.10 14.22
C ARG A 166 -9.69 -0.17 13.12
N LEU A 167 -9.41 -0.93 12.06
CA LEU A 167 -10.28 -1.11 10.91
C LEU A 167 -10.62 -2.58 10.70
N ASP A 168 -11.81 -2.85 10.16
CA ASP A 168 -12.21 -4.20 9.74
C ASP A 168 -11.69 -4.57 8.35
N THR A 169 -11.44 -3.55 7.53
CA THR A 169 -10.98 -3.65 6.14
C THR A 169 -10.01 -2.52 5.78
N ILE A 170 -8.88 -2.87 5.17
CA ILE A 170 -7.95 -1.94 4.50
C ILE A 170 -8.44 -1.71 3.06
N ASP A 171 -8.53 -0.47 2.59
CA ASP A 171 -9.06 -0.20 1.24
C ASP A 171 -8.06 -0.57 0.14
N LEU A 172 -6.78 -0.35 0.40
CA LEU A 172 -5.70 -0.67 -0.53
C LEU A 172 -4.47 -1.19 0.19
N TYR A 173 -4.09 -2.45 -0.07
CA TYR A 173 -2.90 -3.06 0.51
C TYR A 173 -1.79 -3.18 -0.53
N TYR A 174 -0.63 -2.56 -0.29
CA TYR A 174 0.51 -2.68 -1.19
C TYR A 174 1.48 -3.77 -0.72
N LEU A 175 1.96 -4.60 -1.65
CA LEU A 175 3.26 -5.24 -1.48
C LEU A 175 4.34 -4.16 -1.60
N HIS A 176 5.17 -4.04 -0.56
CA HIS A 176 6.07 -2.91 -0.35
C HIS A 176 7.48 -3.26 -0.82
N ASN A 177 7.89 -2.72 -1.97
CA ASN A 177 9.19 -2.92 -2.60
C ASN A 177 9.54 -4.40 -2.87
N PRO A 178 8.67 -5.19 -3.54
CA PRO A 178 9.00 -6.59 -3.84
C PRO A 178 10.26 -6.73 -4.70
N GLU A 179 10.70 -5.68 -5.39
CA GLU A 179 11.95 -5.65 -6.15
C GLU A 179 13.20 -5.96 -5.32
N VAL A 180 13.15 -5.83 -3.98
CA VAL A 180 14.20 -6.31 -3.07
C VAL A 180 14.47 -7.81 -3.29
N HIS A 181 13.44 -8.60 -3.56
CA HIS A 181 13.60 -10.01 -3.93
C HIS A 181 14.11 -10.15 -5.37
N ARG A 182 13.59 -9.33 -6.30
CA ARG A 182 13.96 -9.41 -7.73
C ARG A 182 15.44 -9.09 -7.95
N ALA A 183 16.03 -8.21 -7.12
CA ALA A 183 17.45 -7.85 -7.14
C ALA A 183 18.40 -9.03 -6.90
N VAL A 184 17.99 -10.02 -6.12
CA VAL A 184 18.87 -11.12 -5.65
C VAL A 184 18.40 -12.50 -6.08
N LEU A 185 17.19 -12.62 -6.63
CA LEU A 185 16.63 -13.89 -7.08
C LEU A 185 16.53 -13.94 -8.61
N PRO A 186 16.66 -15.13 -9.22
CA PRO A 186 16.24 -15.35 -10.59
C PRO A 186 14.79 -14.93 -10.81
N LYS A 187 14.50 -14.35 -11.98
CA LYS A 187 13.16 -13.83 -12.32
C LYS A 187 12.05 -14.86 -12.11
N SER A 188 12.27 -16.12 -12.49
CA SER A 188 11.29 -17.21 -12.31
C SER A 188 10.95 -17.43 -10.83
N VAL A 189 11.95 -17.53 -9.96
CA VAL A 189 11.77 -17.72 -8.51
C VAL A 189 11.07 -16.51 -7.89
N PHE A 190 11.42 -15.30 -8.33
CA PHE A 190 10.75 -14.08 -7.90
C PHE A 190 9.26 -14.07 -8.31
N LEU A 191 8.96 -14.37 -9.57
CA LEU A 191 7.58 -14.42 -10.07
C LEU A 191 6.75 -15.49 -9.35
N ASP A 192 7.35 -16.64 -9.00
CA ASP A 192 6.68 -17.66 -8.19
C ASP A 192 6.35 -17.17 -6.77
N ARG A 193 7.22 -16.36 -6.15
CA ARG A 193 6.93 -15.72 -4.86
C ARG A 193 5.81 -14.69 -4.99
N MET A 194 5.87 -13.84 -6.01
CA MET A 194 4.81 -12.88 -6.32
C MET A 194 3.46 -13.58 -6.57
N LYS A 195 3.46 -14.71 -7.29
CA LYS A 195 2.25 -15.50 -7.56
C LYS A 195 1.58 -15.93 -6.25
N ARG A 196 2.36 -16.46 -5.31
CA ARG A 196 1.86 -16.89 -4.00
C ARG A 196 1.35 -15.72 -3.17
N ALA A 197 2.05 -14.58 -3.21
CA ALA A 197 1.61 -13.36 -2.54
C ALA A 197 0.28 -12.85 -3.12
N PHE A 198 0.14 -12.78 -4.45
CA PHE A 198 -1.09 -12.33 -5.11
C PHE A 198 -2.26 -13.28 -4.85
N ALA A 199 -2.05 -14.60 -4.96
CA ALA A 199 -3.07 -15.58 -4.61
C ALA A 199 -3.57 -15.41 -3.16
N PHE A 200 -2.65 -15.22 -2.21
CA PHE A 200 -3.01 -14.94 -0.83
C PHE A 200 -3.76 -13.62 -0.65
N LEU A 201 -3.36 -12.55 -1.36
CA LEU A 201 -4.08 -11.28 -1.31
C LEU A 201 -5.49 -11.40 -1.91
N GLU A 202 -5.71 -12.20 -2.95
CA GLU A 202 -7.05 -12.53 -3.44
C GLU A 202 -7.89 -13.30 -2.40
N GLU A 203 -7.27 -14.16 -1.59
CA GLU A 203 -7.99 -14.80 -0.47
C GLU A 203 -8.39 -13.77 0.60
N GLU A 204 -7.53 -12.81 0.91
CA GLU A 204 -7.81 -11.76 1.88
C GLU A 204 -8.84 -10.72 1.37
N THR A 205 -8.93 -10.51 0.04
CA THR A 205 -10.03 -9.74 -0.57
C THR A 205 -11.34 -10.49 -0.47
N ALA A 206 -11.35 -11.80 -0.75
CA ALA A 206 -12.54 -12.64 -0.57
C ALA A 206 -13.02 -12.69 0.90
N ARG A 207 -12.09 -12.63 1.87
CA ARG A 207 -12.40 -12.52 3.31
C ARG A 207 -12.84 -11.12 3.74
N GLY A 208 -12.75 -10.13 2.85
CA GLY A 208 -13.09 -8.73 3.13
C GLY A 208 -12.11 -8.02 4.08
N ARG A 209 -10.90 -8.54 4.27
CA ARG A 209 -9.88 -7.92 5.16
C ARG A 209 -9.10 -6.83 4.44
N ILE A 210 -8.96 -6.98 3.13
CA ILE A 210 -8.47 -5.94 2.24
C ILE A 210 -9.51 -5.76 1.12
N ALA A 211 -9.70 -4.56 0.57
CA ALA A 211 -10.66 -4.36 -0.52
C ALA A 211 -9.98 -4.56 -1.89
N ARG A 212 -8.76 -4.04 -2.03
CA ARG A 212 -7.92 -4.17 -3.22
C ARG A 212 -6.44 -4.24 -2.82
N TYR A 213 -5.59 -4.66 -3.75
CA TYR A 213 -4.15 -4.66 -3.52
C TYR A 213 -3.36 -4.05 -4.69
N GLY A 214 -2.09 -3.76 -4.42
CA GLY A 214 -1.18 -3.13 -5.36
C GLY A 214 0.29 -3.46 -5.08
N VAL A 215 1.18 -2.85 -5.86
CA VAL A 215 2.63 -2.89 -5.61
C VAL A 215 3.16 -1.47 -5.43
N SER A 216 3.78 -1.19 -4.28
CA SER A 216 4.55 0.02 -4.05
C SER A 216 6.01 -0.30 -4.30
N SER A 217 6.73 0.57 -4.99
CA SER A 217 8.12 0.37 -5.37
C SER A 217 8.89 1.68 -5.31
N TRP A 218 10.18 1.61 -4.95
CA TRP A 218 11.06 2.77 -5.02
C TRP A 218 11.64 2.99 -6.42
N GLU A 219 12.00 1.91 -7.11
CA GLU A 219 12.80 1.96 -8.33
C GLU A 219 12.20 1.16 -9.50
N ALA A 220 11.49 0.07 -9.23
CA ALA A 220 11.14 -0.93 -10.24
C ALA A 220 10.38 -0.37 -11.45
N PHE A 221 9.41 0.52 -11.20
CA PHE A 221 8.60 1.16 -12.25
C PHE A 221 9.30 2.35 -12.93
N ARG A 222 10.46 2.76 -12.41
CA ARG A 222 11.32 3.83 -12.93
C ARG A 222 12.59 3.29 -13.60
N ALA A 223 12.84 1.99 -13.49
CA ALA A 223 14.03 1.34 -13.99
C ALA A 223 13.92 0.98 -15.48
N GLU A 224 15.08 0.89 -16.13
CA GLU A 224 15.25 0.30 -17.46
C GLU A 224 14.90 -1.20 -17.46
N PRO A 225 14.38 -1.78 -18.55
CA PRO A 225 14.04 -3.21 -18.64
C PRO A 225 15.19 -4.17 -18.32
N SER A 226 16.43 -3.74 -18.56
CA SER A 226 17.65 -4.51 -18.26
C SER A 226 18.02 -4.54 -16.78
N SER A 227 17.41 -3.66 -15.96
CA SER A 227 17.72 -3.54 -14.54
C SER A 227 17.32 -4.80 -13.76
N PRO A 228 18.13 -5.24 -12.78
CA PRO A 228 17.80 -6.39 -11.94
C PRO A 228 16.62 -6.13 -11.00
N VAL A 229 16.14 -4.89 -10.86
CA VAL A 229 14.97 -4.53 -10.03
C VAL A 229 13.73 -4.16 -10.85
N TYR A 230 13.84 -4.14 -12.18
CA TYR A 230 12.72 -3.81 -13.06
C TYR A 230 11.54 -4.77 -12.89
N LEU A 231 10.33 -4.19 -12.88
CA LEU A 231 9.06 -4.91 -12.88
C LEU A 231 8.20 -4.44 -14.05
N SER A 232 7.76 -5.38 -14.89
CA SER A 232 6.78 -5.12 -15.94
C SER A 232 5.36 -5.08 -15.36
N ILE A 233 4.62 -4.01 -15.65
CA ILE A 233 3.22 -3.87 -15.25
C ILE A 233 2.36 -4.91 -15.97
N GLU A 234 2.63 -5.21 -17.24
CA GLU A 234 1.93 -6.28 -17.99
C GLU A 234 2.12 -7.63 -17.29
N GLU A 235 3.36 -7.98 -16.89
CA GLU A 235 3.62 -9.24 -16.18
C GLU A 235 2.91 -9.31 -14.82
N LEU A 236 2.82 -8.19 -14.10
CA LEU A 236 2.09 -8.13 -12.82
C LEU A 236 0.58 -8.29 -13.03
N VAL A 237 -0.01 -7.66 -14.04
CA VAL A 237 -1.44 -7.79 -14.38
C VAL A 237 -1.76 -9.21 -14.86
N ASP A 238 -0.90 -9.80 -15.67
CA ASP A 238 -0.98 -11.20 -16.09
C ASP A 238 -0.95 -12.15 -14.88
N LEU A 239 -0.06 -11.88 -13.92
CA LEU A 239 0.06 -12.67 -12.72
C LEU A 239 -1.19 -12.58 -11.83
N ALA A 240 -1.74 -11.37 -11.68
CA ALA A 240 -3.01 -11.14 -11.00
C ALA A 240 -4.16 -11.87 -11.72
N SER A 241 -4.22 -11.79 -13.05
CA SER A 241 -5.22 -12.48 -13.85
C SER A 241 -5.14 -14.01 -13.73
N ARG A 242 -3.93 -14.58 -13.66
CA ARG A 242 -3.74 -16.03 -13.46
C ARG A 242 -4.08 -16.51 -12.06
N THR A 243 -4.13 -15.62 -11.07
CA THR A 243 -4.39 -15.95 -9.65
C THR A 243 -5.83 -15.65 -9.26
N GLY A 244 -6.33 -14.45 -9.57
CA GLY A 244 -7.69 -13.99 -9.25
C GLY A 244 -8.68 -14.02 -10.42
N GLY A 245 -8.27 -14.44 -11.62
CA GLY A 245 -9.12 -14.43 -12.81
C GLY A 245 -9.36 -13.02 -13.37
N LYS A 246 -10.34 -12.88 -14.28
CA LYS A 246 -10.71 -11.59 -14.90
C LYS A 246 -11.21 -10.53 -13.91
N GLY A 247 -11.63 -10.94 -12.72
CA GLY A 247 -12.11 -10.08 -11.64
C GLY A 247 -11.10 -9.89 -10.52
N HIS A 248 -9.80 -10.07 -10.79
CA HIS A 248 -8.74 -9.87 -9.80
C HIS A 248 -8.79 -8.48 -9.17
N HIS A 249 -8.21 -8.35 -7.99
CA HIS A 249 -8.25 -7.13 -7.18
C HIS A 249 -6.94 -6.33 -7.18
N PHE A 250 -5.96 -6.71 -8.00
CA PHE A 250 -4.80 -5.86 -8.30
C PHE A 250 -5.26 -4.58 -9.00
N ALA A 251 -5.01 -3.42 -8.38
CA ALA A 251 -5.67 -2.18 -8.79
C ALA A 251 -4.79 -0.92 -8.72
N ALA A 252 -3.60 -0.98 -8.11
CA ALA A 252 -2.76 0.20 -7.99
C ALA A 252 -1.27 -0.11 -7.98
N ILE A 253 -0.49 0.87 -8.43
CA ILE A 253 0.95 0.94 -8.20
C ILE A 253 1.32 2.26 -7.53
N GLN A 254 2.41 2.24 -6.78
CA GLN A 254 2.94 3.43 -6.12
C GLN A 254 4.45 3.55 -6.35
N PHE A 255 4.93 4.75 -6.66
CA PHE A 255 6.36 5.02 -6.86
C PHE A 255 6.71 6.50 -6.66
N PRO A 256 7.97 6.84 -6.31
CA PRO A 256 8.38 8.24 -6.23
C PRO A 256 8.20 8.99 -7.54
N PHE A 257 7.59 10.17 -7.50
CA PHE A 257 7.54 11.07 -8.66
C PHE A 257 7.67 12.52 -8.24
N ASN A 258 8.61 13.25 -8.84
CA ASN A 258 8.80 14.68 -8.62
C ASN A 258 9.68 15.27 -9.74
N ALA A 259 9.95 16.57 -9.66
CA ALA A 259 10.73 17.29 -10.68
C ALA A 259 12.14 16.72 -10.93
N VAL A 260 12.70 15.92 -10.02
CA VAL A 260 14.01 15.26 -10.19
C VAL A 260 13.92 13.73 -10.35
N MET A 261 12.72 13.16 -10.27
CA MET A 261 12.45 11.72 -10.46
C MET A 261 11.25 11.56 -11.40
N MET A 262 11.46 11.87 -12.69
CA MET A 262 10.41 11.87 -13.71
C MET A 262 10.36 10.56 -14.51
N GLU A 263 11.20 9.57 -14.20
CA GLU A 263 11.42 8.40 -15.05
C GLU A 263 10.14 7.59 -15.27
N ALA A 264 9.25 7.49 -14.28
CA ALA A 264 7.98 6.77 -14.46
C ALA A 264 7.08 7.34 -15.58
N TYR A 265 7.27 8.62 -15.93
CA TYR A 265 6.58 9.29 -17.03
C TYR A 265 7.47 9.43 -18.28
N ALA A 266 8.75 9.79 -18.09
CA ALA A 266 9.63 10.14 -19.20
C ALA A 266 10.38 8.94 -19.81
N LEU A 267 10.61 7.88 -19.03
CA LEU A 267 11.28 6.68 -19.51
C LEU A 267 10.27 5.74 -20.15
N VAL A 268 10.53 5.36 -21.40
CA VAL A 268 9.78 4.33 -22.12
C VAL A 268 10.37 2.97 -21.74
N SER A 269 9.84 2.34 -20.69
CA SER A 269 10.37 1.10 -20.10
C SER A 269 9.39 -0.07 -20.10
N GLN A 270 8.12 0.15 -20.43
CA GLN A 270 7.09 -0.90 -20.39
C GLN A 270 6.78 -1.36 -21.81
N GLU A 271 6.76 -2.68 -22.03
CA GLU A 271 6.29 -3.29 -23.27
C GLU A 271 4.86 -3.79 -23.05
N ILE A 272 3.93 -3.37 -23.90
CA ILE A 272 2.53 -3.82 -23.89
C ILE A 272 2.11 -4.15 -25.30
N GLY A 273 1.81 -5.42 -25.58
CA GLY A 273 1.34 -5.84 -26.90
C GLY A 273 2.28 -5.48 -28.06
N GLY A 274 3.59 -5.34 -27.79
CA GLY A 274 4.61 -4.93 -28.77
C GLY A 274 4.80 -3.41 -28.93
N GLU A 275 4.13 -2.59 -28.11
CA GLU A 275 4.38 -1.16 -28.02
C GLU A 275 5.13 -0.80 -26.73
N SER A 276 6.19 0.00 -26.87
CA SER A 276 6.94 0.54 -25.74
C SER A 276 6.29 1.83 -25.23
N VAL A 277 5.99 1.90 -23.93
CA VAL A 277 5.36 3.06 -23.26
C VAL A 277 5.99 3.36 -21.89
N SER A 278 5.61 4.50 -21.29
CA SER A 278 5.98 4.84 -19.91
C SER A 278 5.24 3.97 -18.87
N ALA A 279 5.69 3.96 -17.62
CA ALA A 279 5.01 3.26 -16.54
C ALA A 279 3.62 3.85 -16.23
N VAL A 280 3.47 5.16 -16.32
CA VAL A 280 2.17 5.84 -16.15
C VAL A 280 1.19 5.46 -17.25
N ASP A 281 1.64 5.43 -18.52
CA ASP A 281 0.80 5.04 -19.64
C ASP A 281 0.41 3.56 -19.58
N ALA A 282 1.37 2.70 -19.21
CA ALA A 282 1.14 1.28 -19.00
C ALA A 282 0.07 1.03 -17.95
N ALA A 283 0.17 1.67 -16.78
CA ALA A 283 -0.84 1.58 -15.74
C ALA A 283 -2.22 2.04 -16.26
N GLY A 284 -2.27 3.15 -16.99
CA GLY A 284 -3.49 3.66 -17.61
C GLY A 284 -4.16 2.66 -18.58
N ARG A 285 -3.38 1.98 -19.42
CA ARG A 285 -3.88 0.98 -20.38
C ARG A 285 -4.52 -0.24 -19.70
N PHE A 286 -4.02 -0.62 -18.52
CA PHE A 286 -4.58 -1.72 -17.72
C PHE A 286 -5.63 -1.27 -16.68
N GLY A 287 -5.97 0.03 -16.63
CA GLY A 287 -6.88 0.57 -15.61
C GLY A 287 -6.32 0.50 -14.18
N ILE A 288 -5.00 0.38 -14.04
CA ILE A 288 -4.28 0.39 -12.76
C ILE A 288 -4.07 1.84 -12.33
N SER A 289 -4.46 2.14 -11.10
CA SER A 289 -4.29 3.48 -10.55
C SER A 289 -2.85 3.74 -10.14
N VAL A 290 -2.41 4.99 -10.22
CA VAL A 290 -1.08 5.43 -9.82
C VAL A 290 -1.18 6.38 -8.64
N THR A 291 -0.37 6.14 -7.60
CA THR A 291 -0.10 7.12 -6.54
C THR A 291 1.40 7.39 -6.52
N ALA A 292 1.82 8.61 -6.21
CA ALA A 292 3.21 9.00 -6.25
C ALA A 292 3.61 9.95 -5.13
#